data_AF-A0AA37UWK1-F1
#
_entry.id   AF-A0AA37UWK1-F1
#
_cell.length_a   1.000
_cell.length_b   1.000
_cell.length_c   1.000
_cell.angle_alpha   90.00
_cell.angle_beta   90.00
_cell.angle_gamma   90.00
#
_symmetry.space_group_name_H-M   'P 1'
#
loop_
_entity.id
_entity.type
_entity.pdbx_description
1 polymer ?
#
loop_
_entity_poly.entity_id
_entity_poly.type
_entity_poly.pdbx_seq_one_letter_code
_entity_poly.pdbx_strand_id
1 'polypeptide(L)'
;MTVPLNLSNRDQNSGHLFYNRRLRAAITRFSVRMRHDDRKQQAAVALSIVLVVIGIGWMALLHVMKPSGLVGQSSIVGDRDTGAVYAKINGRLYPALNLTSARLAVGSAGSPTWVKASEIAKYPTGPIIGIPGAPDSLPVTASAESAWSVCDAAAARGSGTLPVVTSIAGRLSPIGRSEPMSPKQAILATHKGATYVIWRGQRSRIDPADRSVTFNLGLDPGVTYPIEISNALFDAMPSTEPLVLPAIPGRGAPSRWVPGSIVGRVLQTRDASGTVNGFYVLLPDGVQKITSFVADLLRTADSEGSTTPTPDRARQTDSNPGGRCARRRLLSVGEAGFR
;
A
#
# COMPACT_ATOMS: atom_id res chain seq x y z
N MET A 1 85.53 -7.66 -11.12
CA MET A 1 85.18 -6.42 -10.37
C MET A 1 84.12 -5.67 -11.15
N THR A 2 82.87 -5.74 -10.71
CA THR A 2 81.72 -5.02 -11.27
C THR A 2 81.73 -3.59 -10.74
N VAL A 3 81.88 -2.60 -11.62
CA VAL A 3 81.81 -1.17 -11.28
C VAL A 3 80.34 -0.80 -11.09
N PRO A 4 79.91 -0.26 -9.93
CA PRO A 4 78.54 0.17 -9.73
C PRO A 4 78.23 1.40 -10.61
N LEU A 5 77.11 1.35 -11.33
CA LEU A 5 76.57 2.48 -12.11
C LEU A 5 76.22 3.63 -11.16
N ASN A 6 76.92 4.75 -11.31
CA ASN A 6 76.72 5.95 -10.51
C ASN A 6 75.43 6.67 -10.98
N LEU A 7 74.33 6.46 -10.27
CA LEU A 7 73.05 7.13 -10.54
C LEU A 7 73.19 8.63 -10.21
N SER A 8 73.21 9.46 -11.24
CA SER A 8 73.29 10.92 -11.08
C SER A 8 72.07 11.45 -10.31
N ASN A 9 72.32 12.25 -9.28
CA ASN A 9 71.27 12.87 -8.46
C ASN A 9 70.53 13.95 -9.26
N ARG A 10 69.26 14.22 -8.94
CA ARG A 10 68.42 15.24 -9.63
C ARG A 10 69.10 16.61 -9.66
N ASP A 11 69.81 16.95 -8.59
CA ASP A 11 70.55 18.21 -8.48
C ASP A 11 71.79 18.26 -9.38
N GLN A 12 72.45 17.11 -9.58
CA GLN A 12 73.56 17.02 -10.53
C GLN A 12 73.07 17.14 -11.97
N ASN A 13 71.94 16.51 -12.31
CA ASN A 13 71.34 16.62 -13.64
C ASN A 13 70.83 18.05 -13.92
N SER A 14 70.18 18.69 -12.94
CA SER A 14 69.73 20.08 -13.08
C SER A 14 70.91 21.05 -13.25
N GLY A 15 71.99 20.85 -12.49
CA GLY A 15 73.25 21.59 -12.62
C GLY A 15 73.90 21.39 -13.99
N HIS A 16 74.00 20.15 -14.47
CA HIS A 16 74.53 19.83 -15.81
C HIS A 16 73.70 20.46 -16.94
N LEU A 17 72.37 20.40 -16.85
CA LEU A 17 71.47 21.04 -17.83
C LEU A 17 71.58 22.58 -17.79
N PHE A 18 71.75 23.17 -16.62
CA PHE A 18 71.96 24.62 -16.48
C PHE A 18 73.31 25.04 -17.10
N TYR A 19 74.38 24.29 -16.82
CA TYR A 19 75.70 24.52 -17.39
C TYR A 19 75.68 24.43 -18.93
N ASN A 20 75.03 23.41 -19.49
CA ASN A 20 74.85 23.27 -20.93
C ASN A 20 74.03 24.41 -21.56
N ARG A 21 72.98 24.91 -20.89
CA ARG A 21 72.23 26.10 -21.35
C ARG A 21 73.12 27.35 -21.37
N ARG A 22 73.99 27.50 -20.37
CA ARG A 22 74.92 28.64 -20.24
C ARG A 22 76.00 28.62 -21.33
N LEU A 23 76.58 27.45 -21.61
CA LEU A 23 77.51 27.24 -22.72
C LEU A 23 76.87 27.53 -24.08
N ARG A 24 75.66 27.02 -24.32
CA ARG A 24 74.91 27.33 -25.56
C ARG A 24 74.65 28.83 -25.71
N ALA A 25 74.29 29.53 -24.63
CA ALA A 25 74.10 30.97 -24.67
C ALA A 25 75.41 31.73 -24.95
N ALA A 26 76.52 31.30 -24.34
CA ALA A 26 77.84 31.89 -24.57
C ALA A 26 78.30 31.74 -26.03
N ILE A 27 78.07 30.60 -26.65
CA ILE A 27 78.44 30.34 -28.06
C ILE A 27 77.50 31.08 -29.03
N THR A 28 76.19 31.06 -28.78
CA THR A 28 75.20 31.60 -29.75
C THR A 28 74.96 33.10 -29.62
N ARG A 29 75.09 33.67 -28.41
CA ARG A 29 74.79 35.10 -28.13
C ARG A 29 75.99 35.86 -27.57
N PHE A 30 77.21 35.29 -27.62
CA PHE A 30 78.47 35.85 -27.07
C PHE A 30 78.31 36.43 -25.65
N SER A 31 77.37 35.90 -24.87
CA SER A 31 77.04 36.42 -23.55
C SER A 31 76.56 35.31 -22.63
N VAL A 32 77.05 35.38 -21.39
CA VAL A 32 76.77 34.38 -20.35
C VAL A 32 75.56 34.79 -19.49
N ARG A 33 75.04 36.01 -19.68
CA ARG A 33 73.83 36.49 -19.01
C ARG A 33 72.63 35.73 -19.56
N MET A 34 72.04 34.86 -18.73
CA MET A 34 70.76 34.24 -19.03
C MET A 34 69.64 35.27 -18.90
N ARG A 35 69.38 36.02 -19.97
CA ARG A 35 68.20 36.89 -20.07
C ARG A 35 66.98 36.01 -20.38
N HIS A 36 65.88 36.20 -19.65
CA HIS A 36 64.64 35.49 -19.90
C HIS A 36 64.17 35.80 -21.34
N ASP A 37 63.84 34.76 -22.11
CA ASP A 37 63.37 34.94 -23.50
C ASP A 37 61.85 35.09 -23.49
N ASP A 38 61.41 36.31 -23.16
CA ASP A 38 59.99 36.64 -23.01
C ASP A 38 59.22 36.46 -24.32
N ARG A 39 59.90 36.38 -25.48
CA ARG A 39 59.24 36.22 -26.80
C ARG A 39 58.42 34.93 -26.87
N LYS A 40 58.88 33.84 -26.24
CA LYS A 40 58.12 32.58 -26.21
C LYS A 40 56.90 32.67 -25.31
N GLN A 41 57.01 33.35 -24.17
CA GLN A 41 55.87 33.61 -23.28
C GLN A 41 54.87 34.57 -23.93
N GLN A 42 55.34 35.67 -24.54
CA GLN A 42 54.50 36.62 -25.27
C GLN A 42 53.81 35.96 -26.47
N ALA A 43 54.49 35.09 -27.23
CA ALA A 43 53.86 34.34 -28.31
C ALA A 43 52.80 33.36 -27.80
N ALA A 44 53.03 32.70 -26.66
CA ALA A 44 52.03 31.82 -26.03
C ALA A 44 50.80 32.61 -25.54
N VAL A 45 50.98 33.80 -24.98
CA VAL A 45 49.88 34.70 -24.57
C VAL A 45 49.13 35.25 -25.78
N ALA A 46 49.82 35.64 -26.85
CA ALA A 46 49.17 36.10 -28.07
C ALA A 46 48.32 34.99 -28.70
N LEU A 47 48.86 33.76 -28.75
CA LEU A 47 48.13 32.60 -29.26
C LEU A 47 46.90 32.27 -28.41
N SER A 48 47.00 32.34 -27.08
CA SER A 48 45.85 32.09 -26.20
C SER A 48 44.75 33.13 -26.38
N ILE A 49 45.11 34.41 -26.55
CA ILE A 49 44.15 35.49 -26.84
C ILE A 49 43.43 35.21 -28.17
N VAL A 50 44.16 34.85 -29.22
CA VAL A 50 43.56 34.54 -30.53
C VAL A 50 42.58 33.36 -30.42
N LEU A 51 42.95 32.29 -29.72
CA LEU A 51 42.05 31.15 -29.50
C LEU A 51 40.80 31.53 -28.71
N VAL A 52 40.92 32.40 -27.71
CA VAL A 52 39.77 32.90 -26.95
C VAL A 52 38.84 33.73 -27.85
N VAL A 53 39.39 34.62 -28.68
CA VAL A 53 38.59 35.43 -29.62
C VAL A 53 37.87 34.54 -30.64
N ILE A 54 38.55 33.51 -31.17
CA ILE A 54 37.93 32.53 -32.06
C ILE A 54 36.82 31.77 -31.33
N GLY A 55 37.04 31.35 -30.08
CA GLY A 55 36.04 30.68 -29.26
C GLY A 55 34.80 31.54 -29.00
N ILE A 56 34.99 32.83 -28.68
CA ILE A 56 33.89 33.80 -28.52
C ILE A 56 33.14 33.98 -29.84
N GLY A 57 33.86 34.14 -30.96
CA GLY A 57 33.26 34.27 -32.28
C GLY A 57 32.43 33.05 -32.68
N TRP A 58 32.94 31.85 -32.39
CA TRP A 58 32.22 30.59 -32.64
C TRP A 58 30.94 30.48 -31.80
N MET A 59 31.02 30.82 -30.50
CA MET A 59 29.85 30.83 -29.61
C MET A 59 28.81 31.87 -30.06
N ALA A 60 29.24 33.06 -30.48
CA ALA A 60 28.35 34.10 -31.02
C ALA A 60 27.67 33.65 -32.32
N LEU A 61 28.40 33.01 -33.23
CA LEU A 61 27.84 32.46 -34.48
C LEU A 61 26.78 31.38 -34.19
N LEU A 62 27.06 30.45 -33.28
CA LEU A 62 26.10 29.42 -32.88
C LEU A 62 24.84 30.02 -32.26
N HIS A 63 24.97 31.09 -31.48
CA HIS A 63 23.83 31.80 -30.88
C HIS A 63 22.90 32.41 -31.93
N VAL A 64 23.47 32.98 -33.00
CA VAL A 64 22.69 33.61 -34.10
C VAL A 64 22.05 32.57 -35.01
N MET A 65 22.74 31.46 -35.31
CA MET A 65 22.21 30.44 -36.23
C MET A 65 21.15 29.53 -35.60
N LYS A 66 21.19 29.30 -34.28
CA LYS A 66 20.18 28.53 -33.56
C LYS A 66 19.74 29.28 -32.30
N PRO A 67 18.97 30.37 -32.44
CA PRO A 67 18.39 31.00 -31.27
C PRO A 67 17.52 29.96 -30.58
N SER A 68 17.85 29.68 -29.33
CA SER A 68 17.26 28.58 -28.59
C SER A 68 15.78 28.89 -28.33
N GLY A 69 14.86 28.11 -28.90
CA GLY A 69 13.42 28.22 -28.67
C GLY A 69 12.68 29.05 -29.72
N LEU A 70 12.56 28.53 -30.95
CA LEU A 70 11.48 28.94 -31.85
C LEU A 70 10.27 28.05 -31.60
N VAL A 71 9.07 28.61 -31.79
CA VAL A 71 7.82 27.86 -31.74
C VAL A 71 7.82 26.74 -32.78
N GLY A 72 8.34 26.98 -33.99
CA GLY A 72 8.51 25.96 -35.02
C GLY A 72 7.26 25.06 -35.21
N GLN A 73 7.48 23.75 -35.13
CA GLN A 73 6.43 22.71 -35.17
C GLN A 73 5.98 22.26 -33.77
N SER A 74 6.35 22.97 -32.71
CA SER A 74 5.93 22.60 -31.37
C SER A 74 4.44 22.87 -31.20
N SER A 75 3.77 21.89 -30.60
CA SER A 75 2.35 21.92 -30.35
C SER A 75 2.02 22.58 -29.00
N ILE A 76 3.01 22.65 -28.10
CA ILE A 76 2.93 23.31 -26.79
C ILE A 76 4.12 24.27 -26.66
N VAL A 77 3.82 25.53 -26.35
CA VAL A 77 4.80 26.61 -26.23
C VAL A 77 4.74 27.16 -24.81
N GLY A 78 5.88 27.44 -24.21
CA GLY A 78 5.97 28.13 -22.94
C GLY A 78 6.71 29.46 -23.09
N ASP A 79 6.25 30.49 -22.41
CA ASP A 79 7.02 31.73 -22.24
C ASP A 79 8.11 31.51 -21.20
N ARG A 80 9.38 31.63 -21.61
CA ARG A 80 10.54 31.41 -20.75
C ARG A 80 10.60 32.38 -19.57
N ASP A 81 10.08 33.59 -19.72
CA ASP A 81 10.21 34.64 -18.72
C ASP A 81 9.08 34.58 -17.68
N THR A 82 7.85 34.27 -18.12
CA THR A 82 6.66 34.25 -17.24
C THR A 82 6.24 32.85 -16.80
N GLY A 83 6.71 31.80 -17.48
CA GLY A 83 6.26 30.43 -17.25
C GLY A 83 4.88 30.13 -17.86
N ALA A 84 4.22 31.10 -18.52
CA ALA A 84 2.92 30.91 -19.13
C ALA A 84 2.95 29.86 -20.24
N VAL A 85 1.98 28.94 -20.25
CA VAL A 85 1.89 27.84 -21.23
C VAL A 85 0.80 28.15 -22.25
N TYR A 86 1.06 27.82 -23.50
CA TYR A 86 0.17 28.03 -24.64
C TYR A 86 0.02 26.74 -25.45
N ALA A 87 -1.20 26.41 -25.83
CA ALA A 87 -1.52 25.34 -26.78
C ALA A 87 -1.59 25.90 -28.20
N LYS A 88 -0.84 25.30 -29.13
CA LYS A 88 -0.88 25.68 -30.55
C LYS A 88 -1.89 24.81 -31.29
N ILE A 89 -3.01 25.41 -31.70
CA ILE A 89 -4.10 24.72 -32.41
C ILE A 89 -4.37 25.48 -33.69
N ASN A 90 -4.27 24.81 -34.85
CA ASN A 90 -4.52 25.41 -36.17
C ASN A 90 -3.73 26.72 -36.40
N GLY A 91 -2.47 26.78 -35.93
CA GLY A 91 -1.61 27.96 -36.08
C GLY A 91 -1.89 29.13 -35.14
N ARG A 92 -2.81 29.00 -34.18
CA ARG A 92 -3.14 30.00 -33.16
C ARG A 92 -2.75 29.51 -31.77
N LEU A 93 -2.24 30.41 -30.94
CA LEU A 93 -1.82 30.11 -29.57
C LEU A 93 -2.95 30.42 -28.59
N TYR A 94 -3.36 29.42 -27.81
CA TYR A 94 -4.36 29.56 -26.76
C TYR A 94 -3.66 29.50 -25.41
N PRO A 95 -3.69 30.57 -24.59
CA PRO A 95 -3.13 30.52 -23.25
C PRO A 95 -3.83 29.44 -22.43
N ALA A 96 -3.07 28.56 -21.77
CA ALA A 96 -3.60 27.45 -20.98
C ALA A 96 -3.41 27.71 -19.48
N LEU A 97 -4.42 27.41 -18.68
CA LEU A 97 -4.36 27.56 -17.21
C LEU A 97 -3.34 26.62 -16.53
N ASN A 98 -3.03 25.49 -17.15
CA ASN A 98 -2.05 24.50 -16.68
C ASN A 98 -1.50 23.69 -17.85
N LEU A 99 -0.36 23.02 -17.64
CA LEU A 99 0.28 22.19 -18.65
C LEU A 99 -0.60 21.01 -19.09
N THR A 100 -1.36 20.42 -18.15
CA THR A 100 -2.28 19.32 -18.44
C THR A 100 -3.37 19.74 -19.42
N SER A 101 -3.93 20.93 -19.25
CA SER A 101 -4.93 21.49 -20.17
C SER A 101 -4.36 21.72 -21.57
N ALA A 102 -3.12 22.23 -21.66
CA ALA A 102 -2.46 22.39 -22.95
C ALA A 102 -2.23 21.03 -23.66
N ARG A 103 -1.79 20.01 -22.91
CA ARG A 103 -1.61 18.64 -23.41
C ARG A 103 -2.92 18.03 -23.90
N LEU A 104 -4.01 18.21 -23.15
CA LEU A 104 -5.34 17.74 -23.53
C LEU A 104 -5.87 18.43 -24.78
N ALA A 105 -5.74 19.75 -24.87
CA ALA A 105 -6.23 20.52 -26.01
C ALA A 105 -5.50 20.19 -27.32
N VAL A 106 -4.21 19.86 -27.22
CA VAL A 106 -3.35 19.48 -28.34
C VAL A 106 -3.40 17.98 -28.64
N GLY A 107 -3.84 17.15 -27.68
CA GLY A 107 -3.85 15.69 -27.80
C GLY A 107 -2.46 15.05 -27.75
N SER A 108 -1.47 15.70 -27.11
CA SER A 108 -0.10 15.17 -27.01
C SER A 108 0.50 15.37 -25.62
N ALA A 109 1.28 14.38 -25.15
CA ALA A 109 1.98 14.44 -23.85
C ALA A 109 3.32 15.20 -23.91
N GLY A 110 3.55 15.98 -24.97
CA GLY A 110 4.81 16.70 -25.19
C GLY A 110 5.17 17.65 -24.06
N SER A 111 6.46 17.97 -23.96
CA SER A 111 6.96 19.04 -23.10
C SER A 111 6.88 20.39 -23.83
N PRO A 112 6.61 21.49 -23.11
CA PRO A 112 6.61 22.82 -23.72
C PRO A 112 7.96 23.17 -24.31
N THR A 113 7.96 23.79 -25.49
CA THR A 113 9.14 24.50 -25.98
C THR A 113 9.18 25.90 -25.40
N TRP A 114 10.20 26.18 -24.59
CA TRP A 114 10.38 27.48 -23.94
C TRP A 114 10.99 28.51 -24.89
N VAL A 115 10.22 29.53 -25.23
CA VAL A 115 10.57 30.60 -26.19
C VAL A 115 10.47 31.96 -25.50
N LYS A 116 11.01 33.01 -26.11
CA LYS A 116 10.84 34.39 -25.63
C LYS A 116 9.43 34.90 -25.97
N ALA A 117 8.89 35.83 -25.17
CA ALA A 117 7.61 36.49 -25.45
C ALA A 117 7.51 37.08 -26.88
N SER A 118 8.63 37.57 -27.44
CA SER A 118 8.67 38.09 -28.81
C SER A 118 8.40 37.05 -29.90
N GLU A 119 8.63 35.76 -29.64
CA GLU A 119 8.27 34.68 -30.56
C GLU A 119 6.79 34.31 -30.45
N ILE A 120 6.22 34.37 -29.25
CA ILE A 120 4.79 34.11 -28.98
C ILE A 120 3.94 35.18 -29.68
N ALA A 121 4.36 36.44 -29.61
CA ALA A 121 3.67 37.58 -30.22
C ALA A 121 3.55 37.51 -31.76
N LYS A 122 4.31 36.62 -32.43
CA LYS A 122 4.21 36.38 -33.88
C LYS A 122 2.98 35.57 -34.28
N TYR A 123 2.32 34.91 -33.33
CA TYR A 123 1.15 34.09 -33.57
C TYR A 123 -0.11 34.80 -33.07
N PRO A 124 -1.27 34.62 -33.73
CA PRO A 124 -2.53 35.11 -33.19
C PRO A 124 -2.81 34.41 -31.87
N THR A 125 -3.30 35.17 -30.89
CA THR A 125 -3.67 34.65 -29.56
C THR A 125 -5.18 34.42 -29.47
N GLY A 126 -5.60 33.25 -29.01
CA GLY A 126 -6.99 32.90 -28.73
C GLY A 126 -7.40 33.21 -27.29
N PRO A 127 -8.67 32.95 -26.93
CA PRO A 127 -9.12 32.99 -25.55
C PRO A 127 -8.36 31.99 -24.67
N ILE A 128 -8.35 32.26 -23.36
CA ILE A 128 -7.76 31.36 -22.36
C ILE A 128 -8.56 30.05 -22.33
N ILE A 129 -7.85 28.92 -22.28
CA ILE A 129 -8.42 27.57 -22.17
C ILE A 129 -7.90 26.87 -20.92
N GLY A 130 -8.67 25.89 -20.44
CA GLY A 130 -8.19 24.91 -19.47
C GLY A 130 -9.19 24.57 -18.36
N ILE A 131 -8.78 23.61 -17.55
CA ILE A 131 -9.55 23.06 -16.43
C ILE A 131 -8.95 23.63 -15.14
N PRO A 132 -9.64 24.53 -14.42
CA PRO A 132 -9.17 25.04 -13.14
C PRO A 132 -8.90 23.91 -12.14
N GLY A 133 -7.76 23.97 -11.45
CA GLY A 133 -7.37 22.98 -10.43
C GLY A 133 -6.75 21.69 -10.97
N ALA A 134 -6.65 21.50 -12.30
CA ALA A 134 -5.90 20.38 -12.83
C ALA A 134 -4.40 20.52 -12.53
N PRO A 135 -3.71 19.45 -12.11
CA PRO A 135 -2.30 19.51 -11.77
C PRO A 135 -1.43 19.72 -13.01
N ASP A 136 -0.31 20.42 -12.86
CA ASP A 136 0.66 20.62 -13.96
C ASP A 136 1.51 19.37 -14.25
N SER A 137 1.67 18.52 -13.25
CA SER A 137 2.43 17.27 -13.36
C SER A 137 1.54 16.08 -13.02
N LEU A 138 1.68 15.02 -13.83
CA LEU A 138 0.99 13.75 -13.66
C LEU A 138 2.05 12.63 -13.61
N PRO A 139 2.94 12.63 -12.60
CA PRO A 139 3.90 11.55 -12.45
C PRO A 139 3.17 10.24 -12.18
N VAL A 140 3.54 9.19 -12.89
CA VAL A 140 3.03 7.84 -12.64
C VAL A 140 4.10 7.07 -11.88
N THR A 141 3.77 6.62 -10.68
CA THR A 141 4.62 5.69 -9.93
C THR A 141 4.41 4.29 -10.49
N ALA A 142 5.39 3.75 -11.20
CA ALA A 142 5.31 2.39 -11.72
C ALA A 142 5.45 1.38 -10.58
N SER A 143 4.37 0.66 -10.26
CA SER A 143 4.38 -0.51 -9.39
C SER A 143 3.85 -1.73 -10.15
N ALA A 144 4.42 -2.91 -9.87
CA ALA A 144 3.96 -4.16 -10.47
C ALA A 144 2.55 -4.56 -9.99
N GLU A 145 2.12 -4.05 -8.84
CA GLU A 145 0.82 -4.32 -8.24
C GLU A 145 0.08 -3.03 -7.96
N SER A 146 -1.24 -3.08 -8.17
CA SER A 146 -2.19 -2.05 -7.74
C SER A 146 -2.71 -2.41 -6.36
N ALA A 147 -2.21 -1.72 -5.34
CA ALA A 147 -2.64 -1.89 -3.96
C ALA A 147 -3.44 -0.67 -3.50
N TRP A 148 -4.63 -0.92 -2.94
CA TRP A 148 -5.53 0.11 -2.43
C TRP A 148 -6.09 -0.32 -1.09
N SER A 149 -6.14 0.60 -0.16
CA SER A 149 -6.68 0.37 1.17
C SER A 149 -7.61 1.51 1.58
N VAL A 150 -8.72 1.15 2.21
CA VAL A 150 -9.64 2.08 2.88
C VAL A 150 -9.56 1.78 4.37
N CYS A 151 -9.23 2.80 5.15
CA CYS A 151 -9.03 2.71 6.59
C CYS A 151 -10.06 3.61 7.29
N ASP A 152 -10.78 3.03 8.25
CA ASP A 152 -11.55 3.80 9.22
C ASP A 152 -10.78 3.85 10.54
N ALA A 153 -10.51 5.06 11.01
CA ALA A 153 -10.10 5.29 12.39
C ALA A 153 -11.36 5.50 13.24
N ALA A 154 -11.72 4.48 14.02
CA ALA A 154 -12.85 4.53 14.93
C ALA A 154 -12.67 5.63 15.97
N ALA A 155 -13.76 6.34 16.27
CA ALA A 155 -13.77 7.33 17.33
C ALA A 155 -13.69 6.69 18.72
N ALA A 156 -13.31 7.50 19.71
CA ALA A 156 -13.38 7.08 21.11
C ALA A 156 -14.83 6.67 21.47
N ARG A 157 -14.97 5.58 22.22
CA ARG A 157 -16.29 5.08 22.67
C ARG A 157 -17.08 6.21 23.32
N GLY A 158 -18.33 6.39 22.88
CA GLY A 158 -19.25 7.37 23.46
C GLY A 158 -19.01 8.82 23.04
N SER A 159 -18.05 9.11 22.16
CA SER A 159 -17.85 10.48 21.66
C SER A 159 -18.95 10.95 20.70
N GLY A 160 -19.70 10.02 20.10
CA GLY A 160 -20.70 10.31 19.06
C GLY A 160 -20.10 10.85 17.75
N THR A 161 -18.77 10.86 17.62
CA THR A 161 -18.09 11.34 16.41
C THR A 161 -18.00 10.24 15.37
N LEU A 162 -18.19 10.60 14.10
CA LEU A 162 -18.04 9.68 12.97
C LEU A 162 -16.57 9.23 12.81
N PRO A 163 -16.33 8.03 12.24
CA PRO A 163 -14.99 7.56 11.95
C PRO A 163 -14.29 8.47 10.92
N VAL A 164 -12.97 8.62 11.07
CA VAL A 164 -12.15 9.32 10.07
C VAL A 164 -11.75 8.33 8.99
N VAL A 165 -12.13 8.63 7.75
CA VAL A 165 -11.85 7.78 6.58
C VAL A 165 -10.55 8.22 5.93
N THR A 166 -9.66 7.26 5.68
CA THR A 166 -8.43 7.48 4.92
C THR A 166 -8.37 6.48 3.77
N SER A 167 -8.01 6.95 2.58
CA SER A 167 -7.65 6.09 1.45
C SER A 167 -6.14 6.10 1.26
N ILE A 168 -5.56 4.93 1.02
CA ILE A 168 -4.12 4.75 0.84
C ILE A 168 -3.92 4.02 -0.48
N ALA A 169 -3.16 4.64 -1.37
CA ALA A 169 -2.68 4.02 -2.60
C ALA A 169 -1.25 3.52 -2.37
N GLY A 170 -1.02 2.23 -2.63
CA GLY A 170 0.27 1.56 -2.43
C GLY A 170 0.20 0.42 -1.42
N ARG A 171 1.25 -0.40 -1.40
CA ARG A 171 1.34 -1.55 -0.47
C ARG A 171 1.46 -1.04 0.96
N LEU A 172 0.63 -1.58 1.84
CA LEU A 172 0.76 -1.38 3.27
C LEU A 172 1.93 -2.22 3.80
N SER A 173 2.83 -1.58 4.54
CA SER A 173 3.83 -2.29 5.33
C SER A 173 3.29 -2.45 6.75
N PRO A 174 3.22 -3.67 7.32
CA PRO A 174 2.79 -3.89 8.69
C PRO A 174 3.90 -3.41 9.64
N ILE A 175 3.97 -2.10 9.86
CA ILE A 175 4.88 -1.48 10.80
C ILE A 175 4.05 -0.95 11.97
N GLY A 176 4.39 -1.37 13.19
CA GLY A 176 3.75 -0.89 14.41
C GLY A 176 2.60 -1.77 14.90
N ARG A 177 1.45 -1.16 15.21
CA ARG A 177 0.34 -1.80 15.96
C ARG A 177 -0.78 -2.35 15.07
N SER A 178 -0.59 -2.40 13.75
CA SER A 178 -1.58 -2.88 12.80
C SER A 178 -1.24 -4.29 12.33
N GLU A 179 -2.17 -5.23 12.50
CA GLU A 179 -2.02 -6.61 12.03
C GLU A 179 -3.27 -7.06 11.26
N PRO A 180 -3.12 -7.97 10.29
CA PRO A 180 -4.27 -8.62 9.68
C PRO A 180 -5.12 -9.33 10.72
N MET A 181 -6.44 -9.19 10.62
CA MET A 181 -7.37 -9.88 11.51
C MET A 181 -7.23 -11.40 11.35
N SER A 182 -7.01 -12.12 12.45
CA SER A 182 -6.89 -13.58 12.42
C SER A 182 -8.23 -14.26 12.08
N PRO A 183 -8.23 -15.52 11.62
CA PRO A 183 -9.46 -16.23 11.27
C PRO A 183 -10.45 -16.48 12.41
N LYS A 184 -10.04 -16.23 13.66
CA LYS A 184 -10.83 -16.38 14.89
C LYS A 184 -11.27 -15.04 15.49
N GLN A 185 -10.89 -13.92 14.86
CA GLN A 185 -11.29 -12.58 15.27
C GLN A 185 -12.39 -12.06 14.36
N ALA A 186 -13.25 -11.25 14.94
CA ALA A 186 -14.29 -10.51 14.25
C ALA A 186 -14.47 -9.16 14.92
N ILE A 187 -14.99 -8.18 14.17
CA ILE A 187 -15.32 -6.85 14.67
C ILE A 187 -16.82 -6.66 14.60
N LEU A 188 -17.42 -6.21 15.70
CA LEU A 188 -18.82 -5.81 15.72
C LEU A 188 -18.92 -4.35 15.29
N ALA A 189 -19.71 -4.07 14.26
CA ALA A 189 -19.84 -2.74 13.69
C ALA A 189 -21.31 -2.31 13.56
N THR A 190 -21.57 -1.01 13.57
CA THR A 190 -22.86 -0.43 13.19
C THR A 190 -22.72 0.44 11.95
N HIS A 191 -23.77 0.45 11.15
CA HIS A 191 -23.89 1.32 9.99
C HIS A 191 -25.36 1.64 9.77
N LYS A 192 -25.72 2.93 9.78
CA LYS A 192 -27.09 3.41 9.54
C LYS A 192 -28.15 2.69 10.40
N GLY A 193 -27.81 2.39 11.65
CA GLY A 193 -28.71 1.76 12.63
C GLY A 193 -28.82 0.23 12.54
N ALA A 194 -28.13 -0.43 11.63
CA ALA A 194 -28.01 -1.89 11.59
C ALA A 194 -26.66 -2.36 12.12
N THR A 195 -26.64 -3.55 12.74
CA THR A 195 -25.44 -4.16 13.30
C THR A 195 -24.89 -5.25 12.36
N TYR A 196 -23.57 -5.30 12.24
CA TYR A 196 -22.84 -6.21 11.37
C TYR A 196 -21.68 -6.85 12.12
N VAL A 197 -21.38 -8.10 11.78
CA VAL A 197 -20.13 -8.76 12.14
C VAL A 197 -19.22 -8.72 10.92
N ILE A 198 -18.03 -8.15 11.10
CA ILE A 198 -16.97 -8.13 10.10
C ILE A 198 -16.01 -9.28 10.41
N TRP A 199 -15.84 -10.18 9.46
CA TRP A 199 -14.99 -11.37 9.61
C TRP A 199 -14.41 -11.77 8.26
N ARG A 200 -13.13 -12.19 8.23
CA ARG A 200 -12.44 -12.65 7.01
C ARG A 200 -12.66 -11.76 5.77
N GLY A 201 -12.66 -10.44 5.96
CA GLY A 201 -12.84 -9.45 4.88
C GLY A 201 -14.26 -9.31 4.35
N GLN A 202 -15.26 -9.87 5.04
CA GLN A 202 -16.68 -9.81 4.66
C GLN A 202 -17.51 -9.25 5.81
N ARG A 203 -18.74 -8.82 5.50
CA ARG A 203 -19.73 -8.38 6.49
C ARG A 203 -20.97 -9.24 6.45
N SER A 204 -21.48 -9.60 7.60
CA SER A 204 -22.77 -10.28 7.76
C SER A 204 -23.65 -9.48 8.71
N ARG A 205 -24.92 -9.28 8.36
CA ARG A 205 -25.87 -8.62 9.26
C ARG A 205 -26.15 -9.52 10.46
N ILE A 206 -26.27 -8.94 11.65
CA ILE A 206 -26.65 -9.64 12.88
C ILE A 206 -27.73 -8.85 13.60
N ASP A 207 -28.69 -9.54 14.22
CA ASP A 207 -29.59 -8.93 15.18
C ASP A 207 -28.98 -9.03 16.59
N PRO A 208 -28.58 -7.91 17.23
CA PRO A 208 -28.03 -7.94 18.58
C PRO A 208 -29.04 -8.39 19.65
N ALA A 209 -30.34 -8.43 19.34
CA ALA A 209 -31.37 -8.94 20.23
C ALA A 209 -31.46 -10.48 20.24
N ASP A 210 -30.99 -11.15 19.18
CA ASP A 210 -31.02 -12.62 19.07
C ASP A 210 -29.93 -13.27 19.92
N ARG A 211 -30.32 -13.67 21.13
CA ARG A 211 -29.41 -14.32 22.09
C ARG A 211 -28.90 -15.68 21.63
N SER A 212 -29.62 -16.38 20.76
CA SER A 212 -29.16 -17.67 20.24
C SER A 212 -27.90 -17.49 19.40
N VAL A 213 -27.85 -16.43 18.58
CA VAL A 213 -26.71 -16.11 17.72
C VAL A 213 -25.60 -15.42 18.52
N THR A 214 -25.93 -14.40 19.32
CA THR A 214 -24.90 -13.61 20.03
C THR A 214 -24.12 -14.46 21.04
N PHE A 215 -24.79 -15.38 21.74
CA PHE A 215 -24.14 -16.25 22.73
C PHE A 215 -23.12 -17.21 22.09
N ASN A 216 -23.49 -17.86 20.97
CA ASN A 216 -22.60 -18.78 20.25
C ASN A 216 -21.42 -18.08 19.58
N LEU A 217 -21.56 -16.78 19.27
CA LEU A 217 -20.47 -15.95 18.78
C LEU A 217 -19.59 -15.37 19.90
N GLY A 218 -19.91 -15.64 21.18
CA GLY A 218 -19.18 -15.09 22.32
C GLY A 218 -19.37 -13.58 22.50
N LEU A 219 -20.44 -13.01 21.93
CA LEU A 219 -20.77 -11.60 22.06
C LEU A 219 -21.45 -11.37 23.41
N ASP A 220 -20.68 -10.93 24.40
CA ASP A 220 -21.21 -10.44 25.67
C ASP A 220 -21.64 -8.97 25.51
N PRO A 221 -22.94 -8.63 25.61
CA PRO A 221 -23.39 -7.25 25.49
C PRO A 221 -22.91 -6.33 26.62
N GLY A 222 -22.41 -6.87 27.74
CA GLY A 222 -21.80 -6.08 28.81
C GLY A 222 -20.40 -5.55 28.47
N VAL A 223 -19.69 -6.23 27.57
CA VAL A 223 -18.27 -5.95 27.26
C VAL A 223 -18.08 -5.56 25.79
N THR A 224 -18.84 -6.18 24.90
CA THR A 224 -18.74 -6.01 23.45
C THR A 224 -19.79 -5.04 22.97
N TYR A 225 -19.37 -4.08 22.16
CA TYR A 225 -20.23 -3.06 21.60
C TYR A 225 -19.87 -2.79 20.14
N PRO A 226 -20.86 -2.45 19.31
CA PRO A 226 -20.59 -2.10 17.93
C PRO A 226 -19.86 -0.76 17.85
N ILE A 227 -18.94 -0.65 16.89
CA ILE A 227 -18.33 0.60 16.47
C ILE A 227 -18.95 1.09 15.16
N GLU A 228 -19.25 2.39 15.05
CA GLU A 228 -19.78 2.94 13.80
C GLU A 228 -18.70 2.93 12.72
N ILE A 229 -19.05 2.43 11.53
CA ILE A 229 -18.16 2.42 10.35
C ILE A 229 -18.66 3.39 9.28
N SER A 230 -17.75 3.84 8.43
CA SER A 230 -18.04 4.74 7.31
C SER A 230 -18.75 4.02 6.17
N ASN A 231 -19.43 4.80 5.31
CA ASN A 231 -19.98 4.26 4.05
C ASN A 231 -18.86 3.63 3.18
N ALA A 232 -17.67 4.23 3.16
CA ALA A 232 -16.58 3.77 2.30
C ALA A 232 -16.07 2.38 2.71
N LEU A 233 -15.87 2.15 4.02
CA LEU A 233 -15.46 0.83 4.50
C LEU A 233 -16.59 -0.20 4.35
N PHE A 234 -17.83 0.21 4.61
CA PHE A 234 -19.01 -0.64 4.44
C PHE A 234 -19.18 -1.13 2.99
N ASP A 235 -19.01 -0.25 2.01
CA ASP A 235 -19.13 -0.59 0.59
C ASP A 235 -17.92 -1.38 0.06
N ALA A 236 -16.75 -1.25 0.70
CA ALA A 236 -15.55 -2.00 0.34
C ALA A 236 -15.63 -3.49 0.71
N MET A 237 -16.45 -3.86 1.70
CA MET A 237 -16.60 -5.24 2.17
C MET A 237 -17.81 -5.94 1.53
N PRO A 238 -17.62 -7.13 0.93
CA PRO A 238 -18.74 -7.93 0.41
C PRO A 238 -19.74 -8.28 1.52
N SER A 239 -21.03 -8.11 1.20
CA SER A 239 -22.11 -8.55 2.06
C SER A 239 -22.34 -10.05 1.88
N THR A 240 -22.54 -10.74 2.99
CA THR A 240 -22.93 -12.14 3.05
C THR A 240 -24.32 -12.28 3.64
N GLU A 241 -24.84 -13.50 3.67
CA GLU A 241 -26.11 -13.82 4.28
C GLU A 241 -26.14 -13.38 5.76
N PRO A 242 -27.27 -12.89 6.28
CA PRO A 242 -27.41 -12.56 7.69
C PRO A 242 -27.07 -13.76 8.60
N LEU A 243 -26.42 -13.47 9.72
CA LEU A 243 -26.18 -14.45 10.78
C LEU A 243 -27.44 -14.61 11.59
N VAL A 244 -28.24 -15.59 11.19
CA VAL A 244 -29.48 -15.97 11.86
C VAL A 244 -29.48 -17.47 12.13
N LEU A 245 -30.31 -17.90 13.06
CA LEU A 245 -30.59 -19.32 13.24
C LEU A 245 -31.17 -19.90 11.94
N PRO A 246 -30.59 -20.96 11.36
CA PRO A 246 -31.12 -21.59 10.17
C PRO A 246 -32.54 -22.13 10.41
N ALA A 247 -33.48 -21.77 9.54
CA ALA A 247 -34.83 -22.30 9.59
C ALA A 247 -34.85 -23.76 9.13
N ILE A 248 -35.40 -24.65 9.97
CA ILE A 248 -35.56 -26.07 9.65
C ILE A 248 -37.05 -26.34 9.40
N PRO A 249 -37.44 -26.68 8.15
CA PRO A 249 -38.83 -27.02 7.84
C PRO A 249 -39.32 -28.20 8.67
N GLY A 250 -40.55 -28.13 9.17
CA GLY A 250 -41.15 -29.22 9.95
C GLY A 250 -40.48 -29.48 11.30
N ARG A 251 -39.69 -28.53 11.83
CA ARG A 251 -39.06 -28.64 13.17
C ARG A 251 -40.08 -29.04 14.24
N GLY A 252 -39.71 -29.99 15.08
CA GLY A 252 -40.57 -30.57 16.12
C GLY A 252 -41.44 -31.74 15.67
N ALA A 253 -41.60 -31.98 14.36
CA ALA A 253 -42.34 -33.13 13.86
C ALA A 253 -41.58 -34.45 14.15
N PRO A 254 -42.28 -35.57 14.34
CA PRO A 254 -41.63 -36.89 14.47
C PRO A 254 -40.76 -37.22 13.26
N SER A 255 -39.56 -37.72 13.51
CA SER A 255 -38.66 -38.15 12.43
C SER A 255 -39.05 -39.50 11.85
N ARG A 256 -38.94 -39.63 10.53
CA ARG A 256 -39.06 -40.90 9.80
C ARG A 256 -37.76 -41.70 9.73
N TRP A 257 -36.62 -41.05 10.01
CA TRP A 257 -35.28 -41.60 9.83
C TRP A 257 -34.70 -42.16 11.13
N VAL A 258 -35.01 -41.52 12.26
CA VAL A 258 -34.55 -41.95 13.59
C VAL A 258 -35.77 -42.11 14.50
N PRO A 259 -36.18 -43.36 14.82
CA PRO A 259 -37.30 -43.62 15.71
C PRO A 259 -37.14 -42.92 17.07
N GLY A 260 -38.20 -42.29 17.56
CA GLY A 260 -38.20 -41.57 18.84
C GLY A 260 -37.48 -40.20 18.82
N SER A 261 -37.06 -39.72 17.65
CA SER A 261 -36.46 -38.39 17.48
C SER A 261 -37.39 -37.43 16.73
N ILE A 262 -37.07 -36.14 16.78
CA ILE A 262 -37.81 -35.06 16.10
C ILE A 262 -36.94 -34.36 15.06
N VAL A 263 -37.58 -33.84 14.01
CA VAL A 263 -36.96 -32.97 13.02
C VAL A 263 -36.41 -31.72 13.72
N GLY A 264 -35.18 -31.34 13.38
CA GLY A 264 -34.43 -30.24 13.99
C GLY A 264 -33.45 -30.67 15.08
N ARG A 265 -33.53 -31.92 15.56
CA ARG A 265 -32.60 -32.42 16.58
C ARG A 265 -31.18 -32.59 16.03
N VAL A 266 -30.21 -32.15 16.81
CA VAL A 266 -28.79 -32.35 16.51
C VAL A 266 -28.33 -33.71 17.01
N LEU A 267 -27.77 -34.51 16.10
CA LEU A 267 -27.20 -35.82 16.34
C LEU A 267 -25.68 -35.72 16.36
N GLN A 268 -25.06 -36.54 17.21
CA GLN A 268 -23.61 -36.64 17.33
C GLN A 268 -23.19 -38.08 17.03
N THR A 269 -22.25 -38.26 16.11
CA THR A 269 -21.64 -39.56 15.85
C THR A 269 -20.34 -39.68 16.61
N ARG A 270 -20.08 -40.85 17.21
CA ARG A 270 -18.83 -41.18 17.87
C ARG A 270 -18.19 -42.39 17.19
N ASP A 271 -16.87 -42.42 17.12
CA ASP A 271 -16.13 -43.60 16.69
C ASP A 271 -16.09 -44.68 17.79
N ALA A 272 -15.45 -45.82 17.48
CA ALA A 272 -15.32 -46.93 18.42
C ALA A 272 -14.50 -46.57 19.68
N SER A 273 -13.65 -45.54 19.63
CA SER A 273 -12.93 -44.98 20.78
C SER A 273 -13.75 -43.96 21.59
N GLY A 274 -14.98 -43.67 21.18
CA GLY A 274 -15.87 -42.71 21.84
C GLY A 274 -15.62 -41.24 21.47
N THR A 275 -14.71 -40.99 20.53
CA THR A 275 -14.38 -39.66 20.03
C THR A 275 -15.43 -39.19 19.04
N VAL A 276 -15.82 -37.92 19.16
CA VAL A 276 -16.84 -37.32 18.31
C VAL A 276 -16.30 -37.16 16.89
N ASN A 277 -16.95 -37.82 15.94
CA ASN A 277 -16.54 -37.86 14.53
C ASN A 277 -17.40 -36.94 13.63
N GLY A 278 -18.49 -36.38 14.16
CA GLY A 278 -19.33 -35.46 13.39
C GLY A 278 -20.61 -35.04 14.07
N PHE A 279 -21.15 -33.93 13.60
CA PHE A 279 -22.46 -33.42 13.96
C PHE A 279 -23.38 -33.45 12.75
N TYR A 280 -24.63 -33.82 12.98
CA TYR A 280 -25.66 -33.91 11.96
C TYR A 280 -26.94 -33.28 12.48
N VAL A 281 -27.75 -32.71 11.60
CA VAL A 281 -29.11 -32.26 11.90
C VAL A 281 -30.12 -33.16 11.21
N LEU A 282 -31.19 -33.49 11.92
CA LEU A 282 -32.28 -34.29 11.40
C LEU A 282 -33.28 -33.40 10.66
N LEU A 283 -33.49 -33.67 9.38
CA LEU A 283 -34.44 -32.98 8.50
C LEU A 283 -35.67 -33.87 8.24
N PRO A 284 -36.78 -33.35 7.69
CA PRO A 284 -37.93 -34.18 7.32
C PRO A 284 -37.56 -35.33 6.39
N ASP A 285 -36.68 -35.04 5.42
CA ASP A 285 -36.34 -35.93 4.32
C ASP A 285 -34.95 -36.57 4.45
N GLY A 286 -34.24 -36.37 5.56
CA GLY A 286 -32.91 -36.96 5.74
C GLY A 286 -32.11 -36.45 6.93
N VAL A 287 -30.80 -36.69 6.88
CA VAL A 287 -29.82 -36.16 7.82
C VAL A 287 -28.78 -35.33 7.06
N GLN A 288 -28.41 -34.17 7.59
CA GLN A 288 -27.40 -33.29 6.98
C GLN A 288 -26.22 -33.10 7.93
N LYS A 289 -24.99 -33.29 7.43
CA LYS A 289 -23.77 -33.01 8.20
C LYS A 289 -23.62 -31.50 8.40
N ILE A 290 -23.32 -31.09 9.63
CA ILE A 290 -23.16 -29.69 10.03
C ILE A 290 -21.83 -29.46 10.75
N THR A 291 -21.43 -28.20 10.87
CA THR A 291 -20.25 -27.81 11.66
C THR A 291 -20.58 -27.81 13.15
N SER A 292 -19.56 -27.86 14.01
CA SER A 292 -19.73 -27.73 15.46
C SER A 292 -20.43 -26.42 15.84
N PHE A 293 -20.08 -25.31 15.17
CA PHE A 293 -20.72 -24.02 15.40
C PHE A 293 -22.23 -24.06 15.12
N VAL A 294 -22.65 -24.66 14.01
CA VAL A 294 -24.09 -24.79 13.69
C VAL A 294 -24.78 -25.73 14.67
N ALA A 295 -24.10 -26.78 15.14
CA ALA A 295 -24.62 -27.68 16.15
C ALA A 295 -24.88 -26.95 17.48
N ASP A 296 -23.93 -26.15 17.95
CA ASP A 296 -24.05 -25.36 19.17
C ASP A 296 -25.14 -24.29 19.03
N LEU A 297 -25.20 -23.63 17.86
CA LEU A 297 -26.25 -22.66 17.53
C LEU A 297 -27.66 -23.26 17.58
N LEU A 298 -27.86 -24.42 16.93
CA LEU A 298 -29.15 -25.12 16.94
C LEU A 298 -29.53 -25.60 18.35
N ARG A 299 -28.58 -26.12 19.12
CA ARG A 299 -28.80 -26.56 20.51
C ARG A 299 -29.13 -25.41 21.45
N THR A 300 -28.52 -24.24 21.25
CA THR A 300 -28.81 -23.05 22.09
C THR A 300 -30.19 -22.51 21.80
N ALA A 301 -30.63 -22.56 20.54
CA ALA A 301 -31.99 -22.22 20.18
C ALA A 301 -33.02 -23.27 20.64
N ASP A 302 -32.63 -24.53 20.75
CA ASP A 302 -33.46 -25.62 21.28
C ASP A 302 -33.24 -25.80 22.78
N SER A 303 -33.83 -24.92 23.57
CA SER A 303 -34.03 -25.22 24.99
C SER A 303 -35.11 -26.30 25.08
N GLU A 304 -34.73 -27.57 24.95
CA GLU A 304 -35.59 -28.77 25.11
C GLU A 304 -36.14 -28.85 26.56
N GLY A 305 -36.95 -27.89 26.97
CA GLY A 305 -37.63 -27.82 28.27
C GLY A 305 -36.73 -27.79 29.53
N SER A 306 -35.40 -27.79 29.39
CA SER A 306 -34.47 -27.85 30.52
C SER A 306 -33.59 -26.60 30.59
N THR A 307 -33.97 -25.65 31.44
CA THR A 307 -33.12 -24.54 31.89
C THR A 307 -32.06 -24.97 32.91
N THR A 308 -31.82 -26.28 33.06
CA THR A 308 -30.77 -26.82 33.94
C THR A 308 -29.81 -27.70 33.12
N PRO A 309 -28.49 -27.47 33.17
CA PRO A 309 -27.54 -28.37 32.54
C PRO A 309 -27.51 -29.68 33.35
N THR A 310 -28.31 -30.66 32.92
CA THR A 310 -28.20 -32.02 33.46
C THR A 310 -27.18 -32.76 32.60
N PRO A 311 -26.06 -33.25 33.16
CA PRO A 311 -25.17 -34.11 32.42
C PRO A 311 -25.95 -35.40 32.13
N ASP A 312 -26.22 -35.65 30.86
CA ASP A 312 -26.97 -36.80 30.38
C ASP A 312 -26.13 -38.07 30.65
N ARG A 313 -26.31 -38.64 31.84
CA ARG A 313 -25.76 -39.96 32.18
C ARG A 313 -26.79 -40.97 31.69
N ALA A 314 -26.55 -41.48 30.49
CA ALA A 314 -27.29 -42.62 29.95
C ALA A 314 -27.41 -43.70 31.04
N ARG A 315 -28.65 -44.07 31.31
CA ARG A 315 -29.07 -45.04 32.33
C ARG A 315 -28.58 -46.43 31.93
N GLN A 316 -27.37 -46.79 32.34
CA GLN A 316 -26.90 -48.16 32.26
C GLN A 316 -27.57 -48.96 33.38
N THR A 317 -28.49 -49.83 32.98
CA THR A 317 -29.06 -50.86 33.86
C THR A 317 -27.97 -51.89 34.10
N ASP A 318 -27.39 -51.91 35.29
CA ASP A 318 -26.62 -53.05 35.75
C ASP A 318 -27.10 -53.47 37.14
N SER A 319 -27.39 -54.76 37.21
CA SER A 319 -27.92 -55.51 38.32
C SER A 319 -26.83 -55.93 39.31
N ASN A 320 -27.20 -55.90 40.60
CA ASN A 320 -26.64 -56.68 41.74
C ASN A 320 -25.43 -56.13 42.55
N PRO A 321 -25.25 -56.56 43.82
CA PRO A 321 -25.14 -55.63 44.94
C PRO A 321 -23.84 -55.82 45.77
N GLY A 322 -23.57 -54.85 46.64
CA GLY A 322 -22.65 -55.03 47.76
C GLY A 322 -21.32 -54.31 47.59
N GLY A 323 -21.02 -53.44 48.56
CA GLY A 323 -19.71 -52.80 48.66
C GLY A 323 -19.80 -51.41 49.26
N ARG A 324 -19.92 -51.33 50.59
CA ARG A 324 -19.68 -50.09 51.33
C ARG A 324 -18.22 -49.69 51.12
N CYS A 325 -17.97 -48.44 50.74
CA CYS A 325 -16.78 -47.74 51.22
C CYS A 325 -16.99 -46.22 51.15
N ALA A 326 -17.06 -45.63 52.34
CA ALA A 326 -16.99 -44.20 52.55
C ALA A 326 -15.56 -43.72 52.30
N ARG A 327 -15.37 -42.55 51.67
CA ARG A 327 -14.55 -41.46 52.22
C ARG A 327 -14.48 -40.23 51.30
N ARG A 328 -14.76 -39.09 51.95
CA ARG A 328 -13.98 -37.84 51.95
C ARG A 328 -13.87 -37.06 50.64
N ARG A 329 -14.76 -36.07 50.53
CA ARG A 329 -14.67 -34.93 49.61
C ARG A 329 -13.56 -33.99 50.10
N LEU A 330 -12.51 -33.84 49.30
CA LEU A 330 -11.49 -32.80 49.41
C LEU A 330 -11.50 -32.04 48.07
N LEU A 331 -11.79 -30.74 48.13
CA LEU A 331 -11.58 -29.83 47.02
C LEU A 331 -10.08 -29.66 46.78
N SER A 332 -9.63 -29.76 45.53
CA SER A 332 -8.55 -28.92 45.01
C SER A 332 -8.60 -28.87 43.48
N VAL A 333 -8.64 -27.63 43.02
CA VAL A 333 -8.09 -27.00 41.80
C VAL A 333 -7.12 -27.86 40.97
N GLY A 334 -7.26 -27.80 39.63
CA GLY A 334 -6.25 -28.27 38.67
C GLY A 334 -6.54 -27.83 37.23
N GLU A 335 -5.62 -27.04 36.68
CA GLU A 335 -5.45 -26.59 35.28
C GLU A 335 -5.61 -27.67 34.20
N ALA A 336 -6.07 -27.25 33.02
CA ALA A 336 -5.68 -27.79 31.71
C ALA A 336 -5.99 -26.71 30.66
N GLY A 337 -5.07 -26.20 29.83
CA GLY A 337 -4.01 -26.91 29.12
C GLY A 337 -4.53 -27.30 27.73
N PHE A 338 -4.69 -26.32 26.83
CA PHE A 338 -5.13 -26.56 25.45
C PHE A 338 -3.92 -26.77 24.54
N ARG A 339 -3.87 -27.96 23.94
CA ARG A 339 -3.22 -28.20 22.64
C ARG A 339 -4.29 -28.21 21.56
#